data_AF-A0A1E1WB36-F1
#
_entry.id   AF-A0A1E1WB36-F1
#
_cell.length_a   1.000
_cell.length_b   1.000
_cell.length_c   1.000
_cell.angle_alpha   90.00
_cell.angle_beta   90.00
_cell.angle_gamma   90.00
#
_symmetry.space_group_name_H-M   'P 1'
#
loop_
_entity.id
_entity.type
_entity.pdbx_description
1 polymer ?
#
loop_
_entity_poly.entity_id
_entity_poly.type
_entity_poly.pdbx_seq_one_letter_code
_entity_poly.pdbx_strand_id
1 'polypeptide(L)'
;MSVLTSSSWEDLRKTARLLENDIDVKLVAFSKLGVSTGASSLSSESVPLINSDDMFDTMSMELQQLLNKLSQINDKMSELAPSGAATMHTIKRHREILMDYQQEFSKTSARVCARREREELLR
;
A
#
# COMPACT_ATOMS: atom_id res chain seq x y z
N MET A 1 -14.62 -33.06 -9.05
CA MET A 1 -14.29 -32.44 -7.73
C MET A 1 -14.02 -30.93 -7.91
N SER A 2 -14.98 -30.13 -8.42
CA SER A 2 -14.72 -28.73 -8.82
C SER A 2 -15.29 -27.64 -7.89
N VAL A 3 -16.07 -28.02 -6.86
CA VAL A 3 -16.81 -27.05 -6.04
C VAL A 3 -15.94 -26.41 -4.93
N LEU A 4 -14.88 -27.10 -4.50
CA LEU A 4 -13.97 -26.61 -3.45
C LEU A 4 -13.05 -25.49 -3.94
N THR A 5 -12.60 -25.58 -5.19
CA THR A 5 -11.69 -24.59 -5.80
C THR A 5 -12.42 -23.29 -6.15
N SER A 6 -13.68 -23.37 -6.58
CA SER A 6 -14.51 -22.19 -6.86
C SER A 6 -14.79 -21.37 -5.60
N SER A 7 -15.18 -22.02 -4.49
CA SER A 7 -15.42 -21.33 -3.22
C SER A 7 -14.14 -20.67 -2.69
N SER A 8 -13.01 -21.37 -2.75
CA SER A 8 -11.72 -20.85 -2.31
C SER A 8 -11.27 -19.63 -3.13
N TRP A 9 -11.49 -19.66 -4.45
CA TRP A 9 -11.15 -18.54 -5.33
C TRP A 9 -12.05 -17.32 -5.09
N GLU A 10 -13.36 -17.52 -4.90
CA GLU A 10 -14.29 -16.44 -4.58
C GLU A 10 -13.90 -15.73 -3.26
N ASP A 11 -13.46 -16.50 -2.26
CA ASP A 11 -13.04 -15.97 -0.95
C ASP A 11 -11.70 -15.22 -1.03
N LEU A 12 -10.76 -15.70 -1.85
CA LEU A 12 -9.54 -14.94 -2.17
C LEU A 12 -9.88 -13.62 -2.86
N ARG A 13 -10.86 -13.62 -3.78
CA ARG A 13 -11.30 -12.38 -4.46
C ARG A 13 -11.90 -11.37 -3.48
N LYS A 14 -12.74 -11.82 -2.54
CA LYS A 14 -13.26 -10.95 -1.47
C LYS A 14 -12.12 -10.39 -0.61
N THR A 15 -11.18 -11.25 -0.22
CA THR A 15 -10.02 -10.85 0.60
C THR A 15 -9.14 -9.84 -0.11
N ALA A 16 -8.88 -10.01 -1.42
CA ALA A 16 -8.14 -9.06 -2.22
C ALA A 16 -8.80 -7.68 -2.21
N ARG A 17 -10.12 -7.60 -2.43
CA ARG A 17 -10.86 -6.32 -2.38
C ARG A 17 -10.81 -5.63 -1.02
N LEU A 18 -10.86 -6.41 0.07
CA LEU A 18 -10.73 -5.84 1.42
C LEU A 18 -9.34 -5.27 1.64
N LEU A 19 -8.29 -5.97 1.22
CA LEU A 19 -6.92 -5.47 1.27
C LEU A 19 -6.74 -4.25 0.38
N GLU A 20 -7.31 -4.23 -0.82
CA GLU A 20 -7.25 -3.07 -1.71
C GLU A 20 -7.87 -1.82 -1.08
N ASN A 21 -8.99 -1.96 -0.38
CA ASN A 21 -9.64 -0.85 0.32
C ASN A 21 -8.78 -0.34 1.49
N ASP A 22 -8.24 -1.26 2.31
CA ASP A 22 -7.37 -0.89 3.44
C ASP A 22 -6.08 -0.22 2.96
N ILE A 23 -5.48 -0.73 1.87
CA ILE A 23 -4.31 -0.13 1.23
C ILE A 23 -4.63 1.27 0.70
N ASP A 24 -5.77 1.47 0.04
CA ASP A 24 -6.18 2.79 -0.48
C ASP A 24 -6.31 3.83 0.65
N VAL A 25 -7.06 3.49 1.71
CA VAL A 25 -7.25 4.38 2.87
C VAL A 25 -5.91 4.73 3.52
N LYS A 26 -5.04 3.72 3.72
CA LYS A 26 -3.72 3.94 4.32
C LYS A 26 -2.78 4.70 3.39
N LEU A 27 -2.81 4.48 2.07
CA LEU A 27 -2.01 5.24 1.10
C LEU A 27 -2.39 6.71 1.09
N VAL A 28 -3.68 7.02 1.18
CA VAL A 28 -4.14 8.42 1.29
C VAL A 28 -3.62 9.07 2.57
N ALA A 29 -3.68 8.37 3.70
CA ALA A 29 -3.11 8.87 4.96
C ALA A 29 -1.58 9.03 4.89
N PHE A 30 -0.89 8.06 4.31
CA PHE A 30 0.55 8.04 4.13
C PHE A 30 1.05 9.18 3.25
N SER A 31 0.35 9.44 2.13
CA SER A 31 0.60 10.57 1.25
C SER A 31 0.47 11.91 1.98
N LYS A 32 -0.55 12.06 2.83
CA LYS A 32 -0.72 13.27 3.66
C LYS A 32 0.43 13.47 4.65
N LEU A 33 0.89 12.40 5.31
CA LEU A 33 2.04 12.46 6.21
C LEU A 33 3.31 12.90 5.47
N GLY A 34 3.52 12.40 4.24
CA GLY A 34 4.65 12.80 3.40
C GLY A 34 4.60 14.27 2.93
N VAL A 35 3.41 14.86 2.79
CA VAL A 35 3.22 16.27 2.39
C VAL A 35 3.30 17.22 3.60
N SER A 36 2.61 16.92 4.70
CA SER A 36 2.53 17.81 5.88
C SER A 36 3.88 18.08 6.52
N THR A 37 4.79 17.11 6.50
CA THR A 37 6.13 17.27 7.06
C THR A 37 7.03 18.25 6.28
N GLY A 38 6.61 18.72 5.10
CA GLY A 38 7.30 19.79 4.35
C GLY A 38 6.87 21.23 4.70
N ALA A 39 5.72 21.42 5.34
CA ALA A 39 5.16 22.75 5.63
C ALA A 39 5.47 23.25 7.05
N SER A 40 5.88 22.37 7.96
CA SER A 40 6.08 22.66 9.39
C SER A 40 7.47 23.18 9.76
N SER A 41 8.37 23.43 8.80
CA SER A 41 9.70 24.02 9.08
C SER A 41 9.66 25.52 9.42
N LEU A 42 8.51 26.20 9.33
CA LEU A 42 8.39 27.64 9.56
C LEU A 42 7.72 28.03 10.89
N SER A 43 7.40 27.10 11.79
CA SER A 43 6.79 27.48 13.07
C SER A 43 7.35 26.68 14.23
N SER A 44 8.22 27.38 14.94
CA SER A 44 8.63 27.16 16.32
C SER A 44 7.47 26.75 17.23
N GLU A 45 7.83 25.94 18.23
CA GLU A 45 7.20 25.84 19.55
C GLU A 45 5.98 24.90 19.70
N SER A 46 6.24 23.80 20.44
CA SER A 46 5.28 23.04 21.25
C SER A 46 4.17 22.24 20.55
N VAL A 47 4.48 21.04 20.04
CA VAL A 47 3.46 20.00 19.78
C VAL A 47 4.02 18.61 20.12
N PRO A 48 3.25 17.68 20.73
CA PRO A 48 3.79 16.54 21.47
C PRO A 48 4.52 15.52 20.57
N LEU A 49 5.80 15.31 20.91
CA LEU A 49 6.66 14.12 20.94
C LEU A 49 6.20 12.74 20.37
N ILE A 50 5.33 12.68 19.37
CA ILE A 50 5.29 11.56 18.44
C ILE A 50 5.95 12.07 17.17
N ASN A 51 7.17 11.60 16.94
CA ASN A 51 7.96 12.01 15.79
C ASN A 51 7.17 11.67 14.53
N SER A 52 6.84 12.66 13.70
CA SER A 52 6.06 12.43 12.49
C SER A 52 6.76 11.43 11.56
N ASP A 53 8.09 11.34 11.68
CA ASP A 53 8.92 10.32 11.02
C ASP A 53 8.68 8.91 11.57
N ASP A 54 8.53 8.72 12.89
CA ASP A 54 8.23 7.39 13.48
C ASP A 54 6.84 6.90 13.03
N MET A 55 5.85 7.81 12.93
CA MET A 55 4.54 7.50 12.37
C MET A 55 4.62 7.15 10.89
N PHE A 56 5.45 7.86 10.13
CA PHE A 56 5.68 7.58 8.72
C PHE A 56 6.32 6.20 8.54
N ASP A 57 7.37 5.88 9.30
CA ASP A 57 8.07 4.60 9.25
C ASP A 57 7.13 3.44 9.64
N THR A 58 6.32 3.63 10.69
CA THR A 58 5.31 2.63 11.11
C THR A 58 4.29 2.39 10.00
N MET A 59 3.70 3.46 9.44
CA MET A 59 2.70 3.35 8.38
C MET A 59 3.31 2.79 7.09
N SER A 60 4.58 3.10 6.81
CA SER A 60 5.33 2.56 5.69
C SER A 60 5.50 1.04 5.80
N MET A 61 5.89 0.56 6.99
CA MET A 61 6.02 -0.86 7.28
C MET A 61 4.67 -1.60 7.16
N GLU A 62 3.60 -1.03 7.71
CA GLU A 62 2.25 -1.60 7.59
C GLU A 62 1.79 -1.67 6.12
N LEU A 63 1.95 -0.59 5.35
CA LEU A 63 1.62 -0.57 3.92
C LEU A 63 2.40 -1.62 3.16
N GLN A 64 3.69 -1.77 3.44
CA GLN A 64 4.52 -2.77 2.77
C GLN A 64 4.08 -4.21 3.09
N GLN A 65 3.66 -4.47 4.33
CA GLN A 65 3.07 -5.75 4.71
C GLN A 65 1.74 -6.01 3.98
N LEU A 66 0.87 -5.01 3.88
CA LEU A 66 -0.40 -5.13 3.17
C LEU A 66 -0.21 -5.35 1.67
N LEU A 67 0.70 -4.60 1.03
CA LEU A 67 1.05 -4.77 -0.38
C LEU A 67 1.60 -6.17 -0.66
N ASN A 68 2.49 -6.67 0.20
CA ASN A 68 3.02 -8.04 0.08
C ASN A 68 1.89 -9.08 0.24
N LYS A 69 1.01 -8.90 1.22
CA LYS A 69 -0.15 -9.77 1.42
C LYS A 69 -1.09 -9.77 0.21
N LEU A 70 -1.37 -8.61 -0.38
CA LEU A 70 -2.19 -8.51 -1.59
C LEU A 70 -1.51 -9.22 -2.77
N SER A 71 -0.18 -9.10 -2.93
CA SER A 71 0.58 -9.86 -3.93
C SER A 71 0.39 -11.37 -3.74
N GLN A 72 0.59 -11.88 -2.52
CA GLN A 72 0.42 -13.31 -2.24
C GLN A 72 -1.01 -13.81 -2.51
N ILE A 73 -2.01 -12.99 -2.20
CA ILE A 73 -3.42 -13.31 -2.51
C ILE A 73 -3.65 -13.33 -4.02
N ASN A 74 -3.10 -12.37 -4.76
CA ASN A 74 -3.20 -12.32 -6.22
C ASN A 74 -2.53 -13.53 -6.89
N ASP A 75 -1.40 -13.98 -6.36
CA ASP A 75 -0.70 -15.16 -6.85
C ASP A 75 -1.51 -16.45 -6.58
N LYS A 76 -1.97 -16.65 -5.35
CA LYS A 76 -2.87 -17.78 -5.00
C LYS A 76 -4.17 -17.77 -5.81
N MET A 77 -4.73 -16.58 -6.05
CA MET A 77 -5.91 -16.41 -6.88
C MET A 77 -5.64 -16.78 -8.34
N SER A 78 -4.42 -16.51 -8.84
CA SER A 78 -3.99 -16.92 -10.17
C SER A 78 -3.79 -18.43 -10.29
N GLU A 79 -3.30 -19.09 -9.24
CA GLU A 79 -3.11 -20.54 -9.20
C GLU A 79 -4.45 -21.31 -9.14
N LEU A 80 -5.42 -20.79 -8.38
CA LEU A 80 -6.73 -21.41 -8.19
C LEU A 80 -7.79 -20.95 -9.19
N ALA A 81 -7.41 -20.08 -10.14
CA ALA A 81 -8.32 -19.48 -11.10
C ALA A 81 -9.01 -20.55 -11.97
N PRO A 82 -10.34 -20.58 -12.02
CA PRO A 82 -11.05 -21.37 -13.04
C PRO A 82 -10.64 -20.87 -14.42
N SER A 83 -10.44 -21.79 -15.38
CA SER A 83 -10.13 -21.41 -16.77
C SER A 83 -11.31 -20.62 -17.37
N GLY A 84 -11.07 -19.36 -17.75
CA GLY A 84 -12.08 -18.49 -18.34
C GLY A 84 -11.58 -17.05 -18.56
N ALA A 85 -12.06 -16.40 -19.62
CA ALA A 85 -11.64 -15.02 -19.93
C ALA A 85 -11.96 -14.05 -18.79
N ALA A 86 -13.14 -14.17 -18.17
CA ALA A 86 -13.57 -13.29 -17.08
C ALA A 86 -12.68 -13.39 -15.81
N THR A 87 -12.21 -14.60 -15.47
CA THR A 87 -11.32 -14.83 -14.32
C THR A 87 -9.94 -14.25 -14.61
N MET A 88 -9.41 -14.45 -15.82
CA MET A 88 -8.15 -13.86 -16.27
C MET A 88 -8.18 -12.33 -16.24
N HIS A 89 -9.26 -11.70 -16.73
CA HIS A 89 -9.43 -10.25 -16.65
C HIS A 89 -9.47 -9.75 -15.20
N THR A 90 -10.15 -10.49 -14.31
CA THR A 90 -10.22 -10.13 -12.89
C THR A 90 -8.84 -10.14 -12.25
N ILE A 91 -8.04 -11.18 -12.48
CA ILE A 91 -6.68 -11.29 -11.93
C ILE A 91 -5.77 -10.21 -12.50
N LYS A 92 -5.87 -9.93 -13.80
CA LYS A 92 -5.13 -8.86 -14.44
C LYS A 92 -5.43 -7.51 -13.77
N ARG A 93 -6.71 -7.22 -13.51
CA ARG A 93 -7.13 -5.99 -12.84
C ARG A 93 -6.56 -5.87 -11.43
N HIS A 94 -6.60 -6.94 -10.63
CA HIS A 94 -6.01 -6.97 -9.29
C HIS A 94 -4.48 -6.72 -9.32
N ARG A 95 -3.78 -7.24 -10.34
CA ARG A 95 -2.35 -6.97 -10.54
C ARG A 95 -2.09 -5.52 -10.92
N GLU A 96 -2.87 -4.94 -11.83
CA GLU A 96 -2.77 -3.52 -12.20
C GLU A 96 -2.97 -2.61 -10.97
N ILE A 97 -4.00 -2.87 -10.16
CA ILE A 97 -4.27 -2.11 -8.93
C ILE A 97 -3.09 -2.22 -7.94
N LEU A 98 -2.54 -3.43 -7.74
CA LEU A 98 -1.37 -3.62 -6.89
C LEU A 98 -0.15 -2.83 -7.40
N MET A 99 0.08 -2.81 -8.71
CA MET A 99 1.17 -2.03 -9.32
C MET A 99 1.00 -0.53 -9.09
N ASP A 100 -0.21 0.00 -9.27
CA ASP A 100 -0.52 1.41 -9.02
C ASP A 100 -0.24 1.78 -7.55
N TYR A 101 -0.66 0.92 -6.61
CA TYR A 101 -0.40 1.12 -5.18
C TYR A 101 1.09 1.07 -4.83
N GLN A 102 1.86 0.13 -5.40
CA GLN A 102 3.31 0.06 -5.21
C GLN A 102 4.01 1.30 -5.75
N GLN A 103 3.56 1.82 -6.90
CA GLN A 103 4.11 3.03 -7.49
C GLN A 103 3.87 4.25 -6.60
N GLU A 104 2.63 4.46 -6.12
CA GLU A 104 2.32 5.61 -5.25
C GLU A 104 3.00 5.50 -3.88
N PHE A 105 3.11 4.29 -3.32
CA PHE A 105 3.91 4.02 -2.12
C PHE A 105 5.37 4.45 -2.33
N SER A 106 6.02 3.92 -3.37
CA SER A 106 7.43 4.21 -3.68
C SER A 106 7.66 5.70 -3.92
N LYS A 107 6.78 6.35 -4.67
CA LYS A 107 6.85 7.79 -4.96
C LYS A 107 6.70 8.65 -3.71
N THR A 108 5.88 8.23 -2.75
CA THR A 108 5.72 8.95 -1.46
C THR A 108 6.93 8.73 -0.56
N SER A 109 7.42 7.49 -0.47
CA SER A 109 8.64 7.15 0.28
C SER A 109 9.88 7.87 -0.25
N ALA A 110 10.05 7.93 -1.58
CA ALA A 110 11.15 8.66 -2.21
C ALA A 110 11.08 10.17 -1.91
N ARG A 111 9.88 10.77 -1.89
CA ARG A 111 9.69 12.18 -1.52
C ARG A 111 10.13 12.47 -0.08
N VAL A 112 9.79 11.59 0.86
CA VAL A 112 10.20 11.75 2.27
C VAL A 112 11.71 11.53 2.44
N CYS A 113 12.27 10.50 1.79
CA CYS A 113 13.70 10.22 1.83
C CYS A 113 14.54 11.39 1.27
N ALA A 114 14.17 11.92 0.11
CA ALA A 114 14.84 13.08 -0.49
C ALA A 114 14.76 14.34 0.41
N ARG A 115 13.67 14.51 1.17
CA ARG A 115 13.59 15.59 2.16
C ARG A 115 14.54 15.35 3.33
N ARG A 116 14.55 14.14 3.91
CA ARG A 116 15.45 13.78 5.01
C ARG A 116 16.91 14.02 4.64
N GLU A 117 17.31 13.58 3.45
CA GLU A 117 18.66 13.82 2.91
C GLU A 117 18.96 15.33 2.79
N ARG A 118 18.00 16.14 2.33
CA ARG A 118 18.15 17.61 2.29
C ARG A 118 18.30 18.24 3.67
N GLU A 119 17.56 17.77 4.68
CA GLU A 119 17.67 18.26 6.05
C GLU A 119 19.00 17.86 6.70
N GLU A 120 19.50 16.65 6.43
CA GLU A 120 20.83 16.20 6.87
C GLU A 120 21.97 17.03 6.26
N LEU A 121 21.86 17.42 4.98
CA LEU A 121 22.84 18.29 4.32
C LEU A 121 22.85 19.74 4.84
N LEU A 122 21.77 20.18 5.51
CA LEU A 122 21.61 21.53 6.05
C LEU A 122 21.95 21.61 7.56
N ARG A 123 22.29 20.47 8.19
CA ARG A 123 22.71 20.37 9.59
C ARG A 123 24.23 20.45 9.73
#